data_AF-A0A160VCB8-F1
#
_entry.id   AF-A0A160VCB8-F1
#
_cell.length_a   1.000
_cell.length_b   1.000
_cell.length_c   1.000
_cell.angle_alpha   90.00
_cell.angle_beta   90.00
_cell.angle_gamma   90.00
#
_symmetry.space_group_name_H-M   'P 1'
#
loop_
_entity.id
_entity.type
_entity.pdbx_description
1 polymer ?
#
loop_
_entity_poly.entity_id
_entity_poly.type
_entity_poly.pdbx_seq_one_letter_code
_entity_poly.pdbx_strand_id
1 'polypeptide(L)'
;MGWSKHHPTGLIHNSAQNSYRGYTLFSNLGGHHTSLVDMEGRVCHTWQSDQGINYSYLLPNGHLLLRTGPPGQEVSFLDRPERDLLPRGGRTASGAILELDWDSNVVWEYRDPLLHHDFERLSNGNTLVLVWQSLPEELASKVIGGFSAGTTKGQMLGDVVREVTPDGGMVNEWRSWEYLSLEEDTICPLEGRLEWTHQNCLNVTKDEHLLVSFRQTSTVGIVDRSSGEFSWKWGPREISHQHNPTYLDNGNVLLFDNGPHRQGMSHSRVIEVDPSDNQVIWEYRGDPPISFFSYHISGAERLPNGNTLICEGAPGRIFEVTPRHDIVWEYINPFVASSGEHGGGSVSNNGNAVFRAHRYGPDHPALQGKDLDPARYANLNRLYSPA
;
A
#
# COMPACT_ATOMS: atom_id res chain seq x y z
N MET A 1 -12.18 12.07 -14.40
CA MET A 1 -11.46 12.72 -15.53
C MET A 1 -10.08 12.08 -15.63
N GLY A 2 -9.45 12.06 -16.80
CA GLY A 2 -8.09 11.53 -16.96
C GLY A 2 -7.06 12.66 -17.06
N TRP A 3 -5.86 12.46 -16.53
CA TRP A 3 -4.74 13.36 -16.75
C TRP A 3 -4.26 13.25 -18.21
N SER A 4 -3.91 14.37 -18.83
CA SER A 4 -3.22 14.35 -20.12
C SER A 4 -1.87 13.67 -19.95
N LYS A 5 -1.44 12.82 -20.90
CA LYS A 5 -0.09 12.26 -20.92
C LYS A 5 1.02 13.32 -21.02
N HIS A 6 0.65 14.56 -21.34
CA HIS A 6 1.56 15.71 -21.45
C HIS A 6 1.44 16.69 -20.27
N HIS A 7 0.75 16.31 -19.19
CA HIS A 7 0.72 17.14 -17.99
C HIS A 7 2.13 17.27 -17.37
N PRO A 8 2.43 18.39 -16.69
CA PRO A 8 3.68 18.53 -15.95
C PRO A 8 3.85 17.41 -14.92
N THR A 9 5.10 16.99 -14.70
CA THR A 9 5.51 16.06 -13.65
C THR A 9 6.57 16.72 -12.77
N GLY A 10 6.88 16.14 -11.61
CA GLY A 10 7.67 16.77 -10.57
C GLY A 10 6.81 17.61 -9.63
N LEU A 11 7.39 18.66 -9.05
CA LEU A 11 6.66 19.57 -8.17
C LEU A 11 5.63 20.40 -8.94
N ILE A 12 4.38 20.38 -8.50
CA ILE A 12 3.27 21.12 -9.09
C ILE A 12 2.89 22.32 -8.23
N HIS A 13 2.85 22.14 -6.91
CA HIS A 13 2.47 23.17 -5.97
C HIS A 13 3.24 23.03 -4.65
N ASN A 14 3.60 24.16 -4.04
CA ASN A 14 4.15 24.20 -2.68
C ASN A 14 3.80 25.52 -1.99
N SER A 15 3.06 25.43 -0.89
CA SER A 15 2.77 26.50 0.06
C SER A 15 3.63 26.28 1.31
N ALA A 16 4.90 26.69 1.24
CA ALA A 16 5.91 26.35 2.25
C ALA A 16 5.55 26.73 3.71
N GLN A 17 4.67 27.71 3.92
CA GLN A 17 4.19 28.11 5.24
C GLN A 17 3.12 27.17 5.82
N ASN A 18 2.41 26.43 4.95
CA ASN A 18 1.30 25.56 5.33
C ASN A 18 1.64 24.08 5.19
N SER A 19 2.64 23.72 4.37
CA SER A 19 3.09 22.35 4.18
C SER A 19 3.94 21.86 5.36
N TYR A 20 3.85 20.56 5.66
CA TYR A 20 4.74 19.89 6.60
C TYR A 20 6.10 19.68 5.95
N ARG A 21 7.13 20.32 6.51
CA ARG A 21 8.50 20.21 6.01
C ARG A 21 9.02 18.78 6.16
N GLY A 22 9.74 18.30 5.15
CA GLY A 22 10.38 16.99 5.23
C GLY A 22 10.78 16.46 3.86
N TYR A 23 10.90 15.13 3.79
CA TYR A 23 11.26 14.39 2.60
C TYR A 23 10.21 13.34 2.29
N THR A 24 9.79 13.27 1.03
CA THR A 24 8.76 12.32 0.57
C THR A 24 9.44 11.10 -0.03
N LEU A 25 9.19 9.93 0.54
CA LEU A 25 9.65 8.63 0.05
C LEU A 25 8.56 7.99 -0.79
N PHE A 26 8.90 7.48 -1.97
CA PHE A 26 7.99 6.71 -2.79
C PHE A 26 8.71 5.72 -3.73
N SER A 27 7.99 4.68 -4.11
CA SER A 27 8.47 3.62 -5.00
C SER A 27 7.53 3.49 -6.20
N ASN A 28 8.10 3.36 -7.39
CA ASN A 28 7.33 3.19 -8.62
C ASN A 28 6.94 1.72 -8.79
N LEU A 29 5.67 1.45 -9.08
CA LEU A 29 5.19 0.08 -9.25
C LEU A 29 5.89 -0.59 -10.44
N GLY A 30 6.52 -1.76 -10.21
CA GLY A 30 7.34 -2.44 -11.21
C GLY A 30 8.71 -1.78 -11.46
N GLY A 31 9.09 -0.80 -10.63
CA GLY A 31 10.40 -0.16 -10.67
C GLY A 31 11.45 -0.92 -9.85
N HIS A 32 12.70 -0.48 -10.02
CA HIS A 32 13.88 -1.00 -9.30
C HIS A 32 14.43 -0.01 -8.28
N HIS A 33 13.75 1.12 -8.09
CA HIS A 33 14.23 2.22 -7.28
C HIS A 33 13.15 2.76 -6.36
N THR A 34 13.59 3.18 -5.18
CA THR A 34 12.85 4.05 -4.27
C THR A 34 13.53 5.42 -4.29
N SER A 35 12.74 6.49 -4.34
CA SER A 35 13.24 7.86 -4.33
C SER A 35 12.82 8.58 -3.07
N LEU A 36 13.75 9.37 -2.51
CA LEU A 36 13.49 10.32 -1.44
C LEU A 36 13.65 11.73 -2.01
N VAL A 37 12.57 12.51 -2.03
CA VAL A 37 12.57 13.88 -2.58
C VAL A 37 12.33 14.93 -1.50
N ASP A 38 12.95 16.10 -1.63
CA ASP A 38 12.67 17.26 -0.77
C ASP A 38 11.36 17.98 -1.14
N MET A 39 11.08 19.09 -0.44
CA MET A 39 9.88 19.90 -0.65
C MET A 39 9.86 20.63 -1.99
N GLU A 40 11.02 20.77 -2.64
CA GLU A 40 11.17 21.30 -4.00
C GLU A 40 11.04 20.21 -5.08
N GLY A 41 10.77 18.96 -4.67
CA GLY A 41 10.62 17.83 -5.58
C GLY A 41 11.94 17.36 -6.19
N ARG A 42 13.09 17.70 -5.58
CA ARG A 42 14.42 17.25 -6.00
C ARG A 42 14.75 15.95 -5.28
N VAL A 43 15.31 14.99 -6.01
CA VAL A 43 15.85 13.75 -5.46
C VAL A 43 17.05 14.07 -4.58
N CYS A 44 16.95 13.68 -3.32
CA CYS A 44 17.99 13.78 -2.30
C CYS A 44 18.70 12.44 -2.07
N HIS A 45 18.00 11.33 -2.31
CA HIS A 45 18.57 9.99 -2.18
C HIS A 45 17.74 8.96 -2.98
N THR A 46 18.37 7.83 -3.31
CA THR A 46 17.69 6.69 -3.94
C THR A 46 18.30 5.37 -3.49
N TRP A 47 17.44 4.38 -3.28
CA TRP A 47 17.82 2.98 -3.11
C TRP A 47 17.53 2.21 -4.39
N GLN A 48 18.30 1.14 -4.62
CA GLN A 48 18.12 0.26 -5.77
C GLN A 48 18.10 -1.23 -5.38
N SER A 49 17.35 -2.04 -6.13
CA SER A 49 17.38 -3.50 -6.02
C SER A 49 17.12 -4.17 -7.37
N ASP A 50 17.96 -5.12 -7.74
CA ASP A 50 17.79 -5.93 -8.95
C ASP A 50 16.54 -6.82 -8.90
N GLN A 51 16.03 -7.10 -7.68
CA GLN A 51 14.78 -7.84 -7.48
C GLN A 51 13.52 -6.95 -7.59
N GLY A 52 13.68 -5.66 -7.87
CA GLY A 52 12.60 -4.68 -7.91
C GLY A 52 12.25 -4.13 -6.51
N ILE A 53 11.60 -2.96 -6.48
CA ILE A 53 11.08 -2.33 -5.27
C ILE A 53 9.66 -1.83 -5.54
N ASN A 54 8.65 -2.56 -5.05
CA ASN A 54 7.25 -2.22 -5.27
C ASN A 54 6.67 -1.31 -4.18
N TYR A 55 7.08 -1.55 -2.93
CA TYR A 55 6.67 -0.76 -1.77
C TYR A 55 7.78 -0.81 -0.72
N SER A 56 7.96 0.30 0.00
CA SER A 56 9.01 0.46 1.00
C SER A 56 8.72 1.60 1.96
N TYR A 57 9.29 1.53 3.16
CA TYR A 57 9.32 2.62 4.13
C TYR A 57 10.64 2.59 4.93
N LEU A 58 10.96 3.71 5.59
CA LEU A 58 12.16 3.83 6.41
C LEU A 58 11.93 3.31 7.84
N LEU A 59 12.89 2.53 8.31
CA LEU A 59 13.01 2.16 9.71
C LEU A 59 13.77 3.25 10.49
N PRO A 60 13.59 3.36 11.82
CA PRO A 60 14.26 4.40 12.64
C PRO A 60 15.79 4.40 12.57
N ASN A 61 16.42 3.28 12.23
CA ASN A 61 17.87 3.14 12.04
C ASN A 61 18.38 3.70 10.69
N GLY A 62 17.48 4.17 9.82
CA GLY A 62 17.82 4.69 8.50
C GLY A 62 17.91 3.63 7.41
N HIS A 63 17.52 2.38 7.71
CA HIS A 63 17.39 1.33 6.71
C HIS A 63 16.04 1.43 5.99
N LEU A 64 16.01 0.95 4.75
CA LEU A 64 14.82 0.82 3.94
C LEU A 64 14.28 -0.60 4.05
N LEU A 65 13.08 -0.78 4.61
CA LEU A 65 12.37 -2.06 4.55
C LEU A 65 11.46 -2.05 3.32
N LEU A 66 11.51 -3.10 2.51
CA LEU A 66 10.83 -3.12 1.21
C LEU A 66 10.32 -4.50 0.83
N ARG A 67 9.30 -4.54 -0.03
CA ARG A 67 8.91 -5.74 -0.79
C ARG A 67 9.39 -5.66 -2.23
N THR A 68 9.84 -6.79 -2.75
CA THR A 68 10.39 -6.91 -4.09
C THR A 68 9.31 -7.05 -5.16
N GLY A 69 9.75 -7.20 -6.42
CA GLY A 69 8.94 -7.75 -7.50
C GLY A 69 8.48 -9.19 -7.24
N PRO A 70 7.64 -9.76 -8.12
CA PRO A 70 7.24 -11.15 -8.00
C PRO A 70 8.47 -12.08 -8.07
N PRO A 71 8.37 -13.31 -7.51
CA PRO A 71 9.44 -14.30 -7.60
C PRO A 71 9.90 -14.51 -9.06
N GLY A 72 11.22 -14.59 -9.28
CA GLY A 72 11.79 -14.87 -10.62
C GLY A 72 11.38 -16.24 -11.17
N GLN A 73 11.58 -16.48 -12.48
CA GLN A 73 11.24 -17.75 -13.14
C GLN A 73 11.90 -19.00 -12.50
N GLU A 74 12.99 -18.83 -11.75
CA GLU A 74 13.75 -19.90 -11.09
C GLU A 74 13.29 -20.23 -9.66
N VAL A 75 12.08 -19.83 -9.24
CA VAL A 75 11.58 -20.21 -7.91
C VAL A 75 11.08 -21.65 -7.94
N SER A 76 12.04 -22.56 -7.83
CA SER A 76 12.01 -24.02 -7.65
C SER A 76 11.15 -24.52 -6.45
N PHE A 77 10.25 -23.71 -5.91
CA PHE A 77 9.53 -23.97 -4.66
C PHE A 77 8.05 -24.36 -4.88
N LEU A 78 7.63 -24.59 -6.14
CA LEU A 78 6.24 -24.77 -6.52
C LEU A 78 5.84 -26.23 -6.78
N ASP A 79 6.21 -27.14 -5.87
CA ASP A 79 5.48 -28.40 -5.63
C ASP A 79 4.26 -28.19 -4.71
N ARG A 80 3.82 -26.93 -4.53
CA ARG A 80 2.68 -26.56 -3.70
C ARG A 80 1.39 -26.39 -4.52
N PRO A 81 0.20 -26.73 -3.97
CA PRO A 81 -1.09 -26.60 -4.66
C PRO A 81 -1.39 -25.19 -5.19
N GLU A 82 -0.84 -24.15 -4.54
CA GLU A 82 -1.06 -22.74 -4.86
C GLU A 82 -0.45 -22.32 -6.21
N ARG A 83 0.48 -23.08 -6.79
CA ARG A 83 1.21 -22.69 -8.02
C ARG A 83 0.30 -22.22 -9.14
N ASP A 84 -0.77 -22.96 -9.37
CA ASP A 84 -1.69 -22.71 -10.48
C ASP A 84 -2.73 -21.62 -10.14
N LEU A 85 -2.76 -21.18 -8.87
CA LEU A 85 -3.60 -20.11 -8.33
C LEU A 85 -2.86 -18.80 -8.15
N LEU A 86 -1.53 -18.82 -8.05
CA LEU A 86 -0.77 -17.59 -7.98
C LEU A 86 -1.06 -16.75 -9.23
N PRO A 87 -1.46 -15.48 -9.09
CA PRO A 87 -1.69 -14.63 -10.25
C PRO A 87 -0.37 -14.57 -11.04
N ARG A 88 -0.32 -15.26 -12.19
CA ARG A 88 0.88 -15.32 -13.03
C ARG A 88 1.17 -13.91 -13.53
N GLY A 89 2.29 -13.32 -13.09
CA GLY A 89 2.61 -11.91 -13.33
C GLY A 89 1.92 -10.91 -12.38
N GLY A 90 1.41 -11.39 -11.24
CA GLY A 90 0.69 -10.58 -10.24
C GLY A 90 1.60 -9.56 -9.56
N ARG A 91 1.24 -8.27 -9.68
CA ARG A 91 1.99 -7.11 -9.15
C ARG A 91 1.89 -6.96 -7.63
N THR A 92 0.92 -7.67 -7.08
CA THR A 92 0.65 -7.77 -5.66
C THR A 92 1.54 -8.82 -5.01
N ALA A 93 1.99 -9.82 -5.79
CA ALA A 93 2.94 -10.83 -5.34
C ALA A 93 4.33 -10.20 -5.14
N SER A 94 5.06 -10.73 -4.17
CA SER A 94 6.45 -10.36 -3.88
C SER A 94 7.27 -11.63 -3.69
N GLY A 95 8.52 -11.64 -4.12
CA GLY A 95 9.42 -12.78 -3.91
C GLY A 95 10.13 -12.74 -2.56
N ALA A 96 10.27 -11.56 -1.98
CA ALA A 96 10.96 -11.33 -0.73
C ALA A 96 10.53 -10.01 -0.07
N ILE A 97 10.77 -9.93 1.24
CA ILE A 97 10.96 -8.67 1.97
C ILE A 97 12.46 -8.50 2.19
N LEU A 98 13.00 -7.33 1.87
CA LEU A 98 14.41 -6.99 2.08
C LEU A 98 14.51 -5.81 3.03
N GLU A 99 15.57 -5.78 3.83
CA GLU A 99 16.05 -4.57 4.51
C GLU A 99 17.35 -4.14 3.85
N LEU A 100 17.38 -2.92 3.35
CA LEU A 100 18.57 -2.31 2.75
C LEU A 100 19.15 -1.26 3.69
N ASP A 101 20.47 -1.22 3.80
CA ASP A 101 21.14 -0.06 4.37
C ASP A 101 21.05 1.18 3.45
N TRP A 102 21.66 2.29 3.88
CA TRP A 102 21.64 3.54 3.12
C TRP A 102 22.33 3.45 1.74
N ASP A 103 23.23 2.50 1.55
CA ASP A 103 23.99 2.33 0.32
C ASP A 103 23.40 1.21 -0.57
N SER A 104 22.17 0.77 -0.26
CA SER A 104 21.45 -0.32 -0.95
C SER A 104 22.04 -1.73 -0.74
N ASN A 105 22.86 -1.95 0.28
CA ASN A 105 23.29 -3.30 0.63
C ASN A 105 22.19 -4.03 1.39
N VAL A 106 21.93 -5.28 1.04
CA VAL A 106 20.99 -6.14 1.77
C VAL A 106 21.59 -6.48 3.13
N VAL A 107 20.92 -6.09 4.21
CA VAL A 107 21.32 -6.39 5.60
C VAL A 107 20.40 -7.39 6.27
N TRP A 108 19.20 -7.61 5.72
CA TRP A 108 18.28 -8.66 6.13
C TRP A 108 17.37 -9.05 4.96
N GLU A 109 16.94 -10.31 4.90
CA GLU A 109 15.97 -10.78 3.93
C GLU A 109 15.05 -11.86 4.51
N TYR A 110 13.81 -11.87 4.04
CA TYR A 110 12.86 -12.96 4.23
C TYR A 110 12.23 -13.32 2.89
N ARG A 111 12.26 -14.60 2.52
CA ARG A 111 11.82 -15.09 1.21
C ARG A 111 10.68 -16.07 1.38
N ASP A 112 9.54 -15.74 0.79
CA ASP A 112 8.41 -16.64 0.65
C ASP A 112 7.67 -16.29 -0.65
N PRO A 113 7.49 -17.24 -1.58
CA PRO A 113 6.84 -16.98 -2.87
C PRO A 113 5.36 -16.63 -2.75
N LEU A 114 4.78 -16.77 -1.56
CA LEU A 114 3.38 -16.45 -1.27
C LEU A 114 3.19 -15.04 -0.72
N LEU A 115 4.27 -14.27 -0.51
CA LEU A 115 4.18 -12.87 -0.04
C LEU A 115 3.32 -12.03 -0.98
N HIS A 116 2.47 -11.18 -0.39
CA HIS A 116 1.76 -10.17 -1.15
C HIS A 116 1.50 -8.88 -0.37
N HIS A 117 1.32 -7.81 -1.13
CA HIS A 117 0.84 -6.49 -0.71
C HIS A 117 1.64 -5.74 0.37
N ASP A 118 1.66 -6.23 1.62
CA ASP A 118 2.06 -5.43 2.79
C ASP A 118 2.86 -6.22 3.84
N PHE A 119 3.55 -5.49 4.71
CA PHE A 119 4.41 -6.01 5.78
C PHE A 119 4.64 -4.92 6.83
N GLU A 120 4.86 -5.31 8.08
CA GLU A 120 5.06 -4.37 9.19
C GLU A 120 6.16 -4.83 10.14
N ARG A 121 7.17 -3.98 10.42
CA ARG A 121 8.20 -4.28 11.43
C ARG A 121 7.69 -3.89 12.82
N LEU A 122 7.62 -4.87 13.71
CA LEU A 122 7.18 -4.66 15.09
C LEU A 122 8.29 -4.07 15.96
N SER A 123 7.88 -3.49 17.10
CA SER A 123 8.79 -2.87 18.07
C SER A 123 9.78 -3.86 18.69
N ASN A 124 9.40 -5.14 18.76
CA ASN A 124 10.25 -6.25 19.23
C ASN A 124 11.28 -6.73 18.20
N GLY A 125 11.28 -6.17 16.98
CA GLY A 125 12.17 -6.53 15.88
C GLY A 125 11.65 -7.65 14.99
N ASN A 126 10.54 -8.32 15.33
CA ASN A 126 9.88 -9.25 14.41
C ASN A 126 9.22 -8.49 13.26
N THR A 127 8.91 -9.22 12.18
CA THR A 127 8.20 -8.67 11.03
C THR A 127 6.89 -9.42 10.84
N LEU A 128 5.78 -8.70 10.76
CA LEU A 128 4.54 -9.23 10.25
C LEU A 128 4.59 -9.22 8.71
N VAL A 129 4.29 -10.36 8.09
CA VAL A 129 4.22 -10.50 6.64
C VAL A 129 2.87 -11.03 6.24
N LEU A 130 2.36 -10.53 5.11
CA LEU A 130 1.12 -10.98 4.52
C LEU A 130 1.42 -11.97 3.39
N VAL A 131 0.82 -13.15 3.49
CA VAL A 131 1.01 -14.26 2.54
C VAL A 131 -0.32 -14.89 2.15
N TRP A 132 -0.38 -15.40 0.92
CA TRP A 132 -1.51 -16.21 0.48
C TRP A 132 -1.39 -17.65 0.98
N GLN A 133 -2.54 -18.29 1.15
CA GLN A 133 -2.62 -19.75 1.34
C GLN A 133 -3.90 -20.28 0.68
N SER A 134 -3.90 -21.52 0.18
CA SER A 134 -5.14 -22.12 -0.32
C SER A 134 -6.16 -22.28 0.82
N LEU A 135 -7.39 -21.87 0.56
CA LEU A 135 -8.52 -22.21 1.43
C LEU A 135 -8.80 -23.73 1.35
N PRO A 136 -9.30 -24.34 2.45
CA PRO A 136 -9.88 -25.67 2.38
C PRO A 136 -10.99 -25.72 1.31
N GLU A 137 -10.97 -26.74 0.44
CA GLU A 137 -11.89 -26.85 -0.69
C GLU A 137 -13.36 -26.76 -0.27
N GLU A 138 -13.73 -27.39 0.85
CA GLU A 138 -15.08 -27.33 1.40
C GLU A 138 -15.49 -25.88 1.72
N LEU A 139 -14.60 -25.10 2.32
CA LEU A 139 -14.85 -23.69 2.64
C LEU A 139 -14.92 -22.85 1.37
N ALA A 140 -13.93 -23.00 0.47
CA ALA A 140 -13.89 -22.31 -0.81
C ALA A 140 -15.17 -22.52 -1.65
N SER A 141 -15.77 -23.72 -1.56
CA SER A 141 -17.01 -24.04 -2.27
C SER A 141 -18.26 -23.29 -1.74
N LYS A 142 -18.18 -22.77 -0.51
CA LYS A 142 -19.27 -22.06 0.18
C LYS A 142 -19.14 -20.54 0.09
N VAL A 143 -17.97 -20.01 -0.27
CA VAL A 143 -17.76 -18.56 -0.43
C VAL A 143 -18.65 -18.00 -1.54
N ILE A 144 -19.39 -16.93 -1.22
CA ILE A 144 -20.36 -16.28 -2.11
C ILE A 144 -19.85 -14.96 -2.68
N GLY A 145 -20.53 -14.46 -3.71
CA GLY A 145 -20.12 -13.26 -4.44
C GLY A 145 -19.07 -13.54 -5.52
N GLY A 146 -18.55 -12.50 -6.17
CA GLY A 146 -17.54 -12.59 -7.24
C GLY A 146 -17.97 -13.33 -8.52
N PHE A 147 -17.27 -13.11 -9.63
CA PHE A 147 -17.48 -13.83 -10.89
C PHE A 147 -16.47 -14.99 -11.05
N SER A 148 -16.88 -16.06 -11.71
CA SER A 148 -16.10 -17.31 -11.85
C SER A 148 -15.27 -17.43 -13.13
N ALA A 149 -15.25 -16.38 -13.97
CA ALA A 149 -14.47 -16.38 -15.20
C ALA A 149 -12.97 -16.54 -14.87
N GLY A 150 -12.37 -17.64 -15.30
CA GLY A 150 -10.94 -17.93 -15.12
C GLY A 150 -10.56 -18.65 -13.82
N THR A 151 -11.51 -19.02 -12.96
CA THR A 151 -11.25 -19.78 -11.72
C THR A 151 -11.77 -21.21 -11.81
N THR A 152 -10.93 -22.19 -11.46
CA THR A 152 -11.37 -23.59 -11.28
C THR A 152 -12.23 -23.69 -10.02
N LYS A 153 -13.38 -24.36 -10.10
CA LYS A 153 -14.25 -24.57 -8.93
C LYS A 153 -13.48 -25.33 -7.82
N GLY A 154 -13.50 -24.83 -6.59
CA GLY A 154 -12.84 -25.45 -5.43
C GLY A 154 -11.42 -24.94 -5.14
N GLN A 155 -10.91 -23.98 -5.92
CA GLN A 155 -9.57 -23.41 -5.71
C GLN A 155 -9.68 -21.90 -5.46
N MET A 156 -9.36 -21.47 -4.24
CA MET A 156 -9.41 -20.07 -3.80
C MET A 156 -8.29 -19.81 -2.78
N LEU A 157 -7.69 -18.62 -2.84
CA LEU A 157 -6.67 -18.16 -1.90
C LEU A 157 -7.34 -17.37 -0.75
N GLY A 158 -6.86 -17.61 0.47
CA GLY A 158 -7.11 -16.81 1.66
C GLY A 158 -5.88 -16.00 2.05
N ASP A 159 -6.11 -15.01 2.90
CA ASP A 159 -5.07 -14.11 3.41
C ASP A 159 -4.59 -14.59 4.78
N VAL A 160 -3.27 -14.60 4.96
CA VAL A 160 -2.61 -15.05 6.19
C VAL A 160 -1.59 -14.02 6.64
N VAL A 161 -1.65 -13.63 7.91
CA VAL A 161 -0.62 -12.81 8.54
C VAL A 161 0.30 -13.73 9.35
N ARG A 162 1.61 -13.68 9.08
CA ARG A 162 2.62 -14.39 9.87
C ARG A 162 3.52 -13.41 10.57
N GLU A 163 3.83 -13.69 11.83
CA GLU A 163 4.93 -13.03 12.53
C GLU A 163 6.21 -13.85 12.38
N VAL A 164 7.26 -13.23 11.84
CA VAL A 164 8.56 -13.86 11.66
C VAL A 164 9.64 -13.16 12.47
N THR A 165 10.52 -13.92 13.08
CA THR A 165 11.67 -13.43 13.83
C THR A 165 12.77 -12.91 12.88
N PRO A 166 13.74 -12.13 13.38
CA PRO A 166 14.87 -11.67 12.58
C PRO A 166 15.71 -12.79 11.92
N ASP A 167 15.73 -14.00 12.50
CA ASP A 167 16.40 -15.17 11.93
C ASP A 167 15.49 -16.00 10.97
N GLY A 168 14.27 -15.54 10.72
CA GLY A 168 13.32 -16.13 9.76
C GLY A 168 12.43 -17.24 10.33
N GLY A 169 12.46 -17.47 11.64
CA GLY A 169 11.56 -18.38 12.33
C GLY A 169 10.14 -17.82 12.41
N MET A 170 9.13 -18.68 12.27
CA MET A 170 7.73 -18.28 12.44
C MET A 170 7.33 -18.34 13.92
N VAL A 171 6.78 -17.25 14.45
CA VAL A 171 6.26 -17.15 15.83
C VAL A 171 4.79 -17.56 15.87
N ASN A 172 3.97 -16.99 15.00
CA ASN A 172 2.54 -17.25 14.92
C ASN A 172 2.03 -17.09 13.48
N GLU A 173 0.78 -17.51 13.29
CA GLU A 173 0.03 -17.36 12.05
C GLU A 173 -1.42 -17.01 12.40
N TRP A 174 -1.98 -16.00 11.74
CA TRP A 174 -3.41 -15.66 11.79
C TRP A 174 -4.00 -15.82 10.40
N ARG A 175 -5.06 -16.62 10.30
CA ARG A 175 -5.74 -16.95 9.05
C ARG A 175 -7.08 -16.25 9.01
N SER A 176 -7.25 -15.34 8.06
CA SER A 176 -8.44 -14.47 8.04
C SER A 176 -9.73 -15.29 8.02
N TRP A 177 -9.79 -16.35 7.23
CA TRP A 177 -10.98 -17.17 7.02
C TRP A 177 -11.48 -17.95 8.25
N GLU A 178 -10.69 -18.02 9.32
CA GLU A 178 -11.16 -18.60 10.60
C GLU A 178 -12.10 -17.64 11.34
N TYR A 179 -12.14 -16.36 10.95
CA TYR A 179 -12.87 -15.26 11.60
C TYR A 179 -13.78 -14.47 10.64
N LEU A 180 -13.96 -14.95 9.40
CA LEU A 180 -14.85 -14.34 8.40
C LEU A 180 -16.20 -15.06 8.36
N SER A 181 -17.26 -14.31 8.04
CA SER A 181 -18.61 -14.83 7.78
C SER A 181 -18.82 -14.95 6.27
N LEU A 182 -19.39 -16.07 5.83
CA LEU A 182 -19.76 -16.28 4.43
C LEU A 182 -20.80 -15.26 3.97
N GLU A 183 -21.72 -14.87 4.85
CA GLU A 183 -22.81 -13.94 4.56
C GLU A 183 -22.34 -12.48 4.55
N GLU A 184 -21.54 -12.09 5.54
CA GLU A 184 -21.11 -10.69 5.70
C GLU A 184 -19.92 -10.35 4.79
N ASP A 185 -18.96 -11.27 4.63
CA ASP A 185 -17.75 -11.07 3.83
C ASP A 185 -17.96 -11.53 2.38
N THR A 186 -19.05 -11.07 1.78
CA THR A 186 -19.40 -11.38 0.40
C THR A 186 -18.45 -10.68 -0.58
N ILE A 187 -17.88 -11.44 -1.51
CA ILE A 187 -17.02 -10.88 -2.58
C ILE A 187 -17.85 -9.96 -3.47
N CYS A 188 -17.35 -8.76 -3.75
CA CYS A 188 -17.95 -7.85 -4.73
C CYS A 188 -18.26 -8.60 -6.04
N PRO A 189 -19.50 -8.55 -6.57
CA PRO A 189 -19.90 -9.34 -7.75
C PRO A 189 -19.15 -8.97 -9.04
N LEU A 190 -18.47 -7.82 -9.04
CA LEU A 190 -17.65 -7.33 -10.15
C LEU A 190 -16.16 -7.67 -10.01
N GLU A 191 -15.78 -8.44 -8.99
CA GLU A 191 -14.41 -8.93 -8.80
C GLU A 191 -14.29 -10.42 -9.08
N GLY A 192 -13.09 -10.84 -9.46
CA GLY A 192 -12.77 -12.25 -9.64
C GLY A 192 -12.66 -12.97 -8.29
N ARG A 193 -13.06 -14.24 -8.25
CA ARG A 193 -13.13 -15.04 -7.03
C ARG A 193 -11.89 -15.93 -6.77
N LEU A 194 -10.73 -15.54 -7.29
CA LEU A 194 -9.48 -16.28 -7.07
C LEU A 194 -8.98 -16.15 -5.63
N GLU A 195 -9.25 -15.01 -5.01
CA GLU A 195 -9.00 -14.71 -3.60
C GLU A 195 -10.36 -14.48 -2.93
N TRP A 196 -10.48 -14.72 -1.62
CA TRP A 196 -11.70 -14.35 -0.89
C TRP A 196 -11.70 -12.84 -0.57
N THR A 197 -10.69 -12.36 0.14
CA THR A 197 -10.70 -11.01 0.70
C THR A 197 -9.76 -10.03 0.00
N HIS A 198 -8.65 -10.53 -0.57
CA HIS A 198 -7.59 -9.72 -1.17
C HIS A 198 -7.10 -8.67 -0.18
N GLN A 199 -6.48 -9.14 0.91
CA GLN A 199 -5.94 -8.26 1.92
C GLN A 199 -4.83 -7.40 1.29
N ASN A 200 -4.99 -6.08 1.40
CA ASN A 200 -4.11 -5.11 0.76
C ASN A 200 -3.40 -4.17 1.73
N CYS A 201 -3.67 -4.33 3.03
CA CYS A 201 -2.98 -3.62 4.08
C CYS A 201 -2.78 -4.49 5.31
N LEU A 202 -1.63 -4.27 5.95
CA LEU A 202 -1.29 -4.76 7.26
C LEU A 202 -0.59 -3.63 8.00
N ASN A 203 -1.25 -3.13 9.03
CA ASN A 203 -0.70 -2.15 9.97
C ASN A 203 -0.98 -2.64 11.39
N VAL A 204 -0.59 -1.88 12.41
CA VAL A 204 -0.87 -2.20 13.79
C VAL A 204 -1.44 -1.01 14.56
N THR A 205 -2.25 -1.30 15.57
CA THR A 205 -2.68 -0.28 16.53
C THR A 205 -1.55 0.04 17.51
N LYS A 206 -1.76 1.03 18.37
CA LYS A 206 -0.83 1.37 19.46
C LYS A 206 -0.52 0.19 20.39
N ASP A 207 -1.48 -0.70 20.59
CA ASP A 207 -1.35 -1.92 21.40
C ASP A 207 -0.91 -3.13 20.57
N GLU A 208 -0.36 -2.87 19.37
CA GLU A 208 0.09 -3.85 18.38
C GLU A 208 -1.00 -4.82 17.89
N HIS A 209 -2.30 -4.53 18.04
CA HIS A 209 -3.36 -5.30 17.37
C HIS A 209 -3.29 -5.14 15.85
N LEU A 210 -3.71 -6.13 15.06
CA LEU A 210 -3.60 -6.03 13.61
C LEU A 210 -4.67 -5.07 13.08
N LEU A 211 -4.31 -4.18 12.17
CA LEU A 211 -5.23 -3.38 11.38
C LEU A 211 -5.16 -3.87 9.93
N VAL A 212 -6.26 -4.45 9.45
CA VAL A 212 -6.35 -5.12 8.15
C VAL A 212 -7.34 -4.44 7.22
N SER A 213 -7.13 -4.62 5.92
CA SER A 213 -8.03 -4.13 4.87
C SER A 213 -8.24 -5.19 3.80
N PHE A 214 -9.50 -5.58 3.60
CA PHE A 214 -9.97 -6.52 2.60
C PHE A 214 -10.62 -5.77 1.46
N ARG A 215 -9.93 -5.73 0.32
CA ARG A 215 -10.35 -4.95 -0.85
C ARG A 215 -11.64 -5.50 -1.45
N GLN A 216 -11.77 -6.82 -1.58
CA GLN A 216 -12.86 -7.43 -2.33
C GLN A 216 -14.21 -7.42 -1.60
N THR A 217 -14.17 -7.38 -0.27
CA THR A 217 -15.37 -7.30 0.59
C THR A 217 -15.62 -5.88 1.10
N SER A 218 -14.79 -4.91 0.69
CA SER A 218 -14.85 -3.51 1.14
C SER A 218 -14.89 -3.37 2.67
N THR A 219 -14.00 -4.10 3.35
CA THR A 219 -14.00 -4.22 4.81
C THR A 219 -12.64 -3.86 5.39
N VAL A 220 -12.63 -3.09 6.48
CA VAL A 220 -11.47 -2.88 7.36
C VAL A 220 -11.77 -3.43 8.74
N GLY A 221 -10.75 -3.81 9.49
CA GLY A 221 -10.94 -4.31 10.85
C GLY A 221 -9.71 -4.23 11.72
N ILE A 222 -9.95 -4.15 13.03
CA ILE A 222 -8.93 -4.32 14.07
C ILE A 222 -9.10 -5.73 14.65
N VAL A 223 -8.02 -6.50 14.63
CA VAL A 223 -7.97 -7.88 15.09
C VAL A 223 -7.15 -7.96 16.37
N ASP A 224 -7.78 -8.44 17.44
CA ASP A 224 -7.06 -8.76 18.67
C ASP A 224 -6.08 -9.90 18.41
N ARG A 225 -4.78 -9.63 18.56
CA ARG A 225 -3.72 -10.62 18.25
C ARG A 225 -3.74 -11.86 19.14
N SER A 226 -4.35 -11.79 20.33
CA SER A 226 -4.34 -12.91 21.27
C SER A 226 -5.41 -13.95 20.96
N SER A 227 -6.59 -13.49 20.54
CA SER A 227 -7.75 -14.31 20.22
C SER A 227 -7.94 -14.54 18.72
N GLY A 228 -7.42 -13.64 17.88
CA GLY A 228 -7.66 -13.59 16.45
C GLY A 228 -9.02 -13.00 16.06
N GLU A 229 -9.84 -12.60 17.03
CA GLU A 229 -11.17 -12.03 16.81
C GLU A 229 -11.11 -10.57 16.38
N PHE A 230 -12.10 -10.13 15.58
CA PHE A 230 -12.27 -8.72 15.26
C PHE A 230 -12.83 -7.97 16.48
N SER A 231 -12.04 -7.07 17.07
CA SER A 231 -12.53 -6.12 18.07
C SER A 231 -13.31 -4.97 17.43
N TRP A 232 -13.05 -4.71 16.15
CA TRP A 232 -13.81 -3.80 15.30
C TRP A 232 -13.76 -4.28 13.85
N LYS A 233 -14.89 -4.20 13.14
CA LYS A 233 -15.02 -4.54 11.72
C LYS A 233 -16.06 -3.64 11.08
N TRP A 234 -15.70 -2.99 9.98
CA TRP A 234 -16.51 -1.95 9.36
C TRP A 234 -16.25 -1.84 7.86
N GLY A 235 -17.19 -1.27 7.11
CA GLY A 235 -16.96 -0.88 5.71
C GLY A 235 -18.03 -1.29 4.70
N PRO A 236 -18.61 -2.51 4.74
CA PRO A 236 -19.60 -2.91 3.75
C PRO A 236 -20.75 -1.90 3.62
N ARG A 237 -20.95 -1.39 2.40
CA ARG A 237 -21.89 -0.31 2.01
C ARG A 237 -21.47 1.12 2.38
N GLU A 238 -20.45 1.30 3.22
CA GLU A 238 -19.92 2.61 3.60
C GLU A 238 -18.71 3.00 2.76
N ILE A 239 -17.80 2.05 2.46
CA ILE A 239 -16.60 2.25 1.63
C ILE A 239 -16.60 1.27 0.46
N SER A 240 -15.66 1.44 -0.47
CA SER A 240 -15.54 0.53 -1.61
C SER A 240 -14.11 0.32 -2.05
N HIS A 241 -13.63 -0.93 -1.94
CA HIS A 241 -12.29 -1.37 -2.37
C HIS A 241 -11.14 -0.50 -1.85
N GLN A 242 -11.26 -0.08 -0.58
CA GLN A 242 -10.33 0.79 0.14
C GLN A 242 -8.92 0.20 0.26
N HIS A 243 -7.96 1.08 0.55
CA HIS A 243 -6.57 0.75 0.83
C HIS A 243 -6.07 1.51 2.07
N ASN A 244 -5.02 0.94 2.66
CA ASN A 244 -4.15 1.58 3.65
C ASN A 244 -4.88 2.26 4.82
N PRO A 245 -5.70 1.54 5.61
CA PRO A 245 -6.07 2.01 6.92
C PRO A 245 -4.82 2.18 7.80
N THR A 246 -4.76 3.27 8.53
CA THR A 246 -3.71 3.61 9.49
C THR A 246 -4.37 3.99 10.82
N TYR A 247 -3.80 3.50 11.92
CA TYR A 247 -4.30 3.80 13.26
C TYR A 247 -3.69 5.13 13.74
N LEU A 248 -4.53 6.05 14.19
CA LEU A 248 -4.11 7.36 14.65
C LEU A 248 -3.97 7.39 16.19
N ASP A 249 -3.18 8.34 16.70
CA ASP A 249 -2.94 8.50 18.15
C ASP A 249 -4.21 8.76 18.97
N ASN A 250 -5.25 9.32 18.34
CA ASN A 250 -6.56 9.56 18.95
C ASN A 250 -7.45 8.31 18.98
N GLY A 251 -7.00 7.19 18.44
CA GLY A 251 -7.75 5.93 18.36
C GLY A 251 -8.57 5.75 17.08
N ASN A 252 -8.58 6.76 16.20
CA ASN A 252 -9.32 6.71 14.95
C ASN A 252 -8.56 5.96 13.86
N VAL A 253 -9.26 5.62 12.78
CA VAL A 253 -8.69 4.97 11.60
C VAL A 253 -8.80 5.91 10.39
N LEU A 254 -7.65 6.29 9.83
CA LEU A 254 -7.57 7.02 8.56
C LEU A 254 -7.35 6.04 7.42
N LEU A 255 -8.13 6.14 6.33
CA LEU A 255 -8.00 5.24 5.19
C LEU A 255 -8.27 5.92 3.85
N PHE A 256 -7.76 5.32 2.77
CA PHE A 256 -8.04 5.72 1.40
C PHE A 256 -9.17 4.87 0.83
N ASP A 257 -10.36 5.44 0.66
CA ASP A 257 -11.52 4.77 0.05
C ASP A 257 -11.50 5.00 -1.47
N ASN A 258 -10.95 4.02 -2.21
CA ASN A 258 -10.71 4.09 -3.65
C ASN A 258 -11.99 4.30 -4.45
N GLY A 259 -13.07 3.61 -4.05
CA GLY A 259 -14.39 3.81 -4.61
C GLY A 259 -14.80 3.16 -5.93
N PRO A 260 -14.07 2.23 -6.58
CA PRO A 260 -14.66 1.49 -7.68
C PRO A 260 -15.90 0.71 -7.19
N HIS A 261 -16.88 0.49 -8.05
CA HIS A 261 -18.11 -0.27 -7.75
C HIS A 261 -19.03 0.29 -6.66
N ARG A 262 -18.72 1.46 -6.06
CA ARG A 262 -19.67 2.16 -5.20
C ARG A 262 -20.96 2.51 -5.95
N GLN A 263 -22.06 2.70 -5.21
CA GLN A 263 -23.31 3.16 -5.82
C GLN A 263 -23.13 4.57 -6.42
N GLY A 264 -23.60 4.74 -7.66
CA GLY A 264 -23.48 6.00 -8.38
C GLY A 264 -22.12 6.16 -9.05
N MET A 265 -21.56 7.37 -8.98
CA MET A 265 -20.32 7.73 -9.65
C MET A 265 -19.11 7.28 -8.84
N SER A 266 -18.23 6.47 -9.43
CA SER A 266 -16.93 6.15 -8.82
C SER A 266 -16.07 7.39 -8.66
N HIS A 267 -15.55 7.55 -7.45
CA HIS A 267 -14.61 8.60 -7.04
C HIS A 267 -13.87 8.10 -5.81
N SER A 268 -12.70 8.66 -5.52
CA SER A 268 -11.99 8.37 -4.29
C SER A 268 -12.30 9.40 -3.22
N ARG A 269 -12.10 9.02 -1.97
CA ARG A 269 -12.09 9.91 -0.82
C ARG A 269 -11.09 9.40 0.22
N VAL A 270 -10.60 10.29 1.07
CA VAL A 270 -9.82 9.92 2.26
C VAL A 270 -10.68 10.23 3.47
N ILE A 271 -10.86 9.27 4.37
CA ILE A 271 -11.75 9.41 5.51
C ILE A 271 -11.05 9.04 6.82
N GLU A 272 -11.42 9.72 7.90
CA GLU A 272 -11.09 9.36 9.27
C GLU A 272 -12.37 8.88 9.96
N VAL A 273 -12.33 7.66 10.49
CA VAL A 273 -13.45 6.98 11.14
C VAL A 273 -13.14 6.77 12.61
N ASP A 274 -14.11 7.06 13.48
CA ASP A 274 -14.07 6.68 14.89
C ASP A 274 -14.60 5.24 15.06
N PRO A 275 -13.75 4.25 15.44
CA PRO A 275 -14.19 2.87 15.61
C PRO A 275 -15.21 2.65 16.74
N SER A 276 -15.38 3.60 17.66
CA SER A 276 -16.29 3.46 18.80
C SER A 276 -17.76 3.61 18.42
N ASP A 277 -18.07 4.40 17.39
CA ASP A 277 -19.44 4.66 16.93
C ASP A 277 -19.59 4.65 15.38
N ASN A 278 -18.52 4.33 14.66
CA ASN A 278 -18.41 4.26 13.20
C ASN A 278 -18.68 5.59 12.48
N GLN A 279 -18.58 6.74 13.16
CA GLN A 279 -18.74 8.02 12.50
C GLN A 279 -17.52 8.39 11.65
N VAL A 280 -17.77 8.84 10.43
CA VAL A 280 -16.76 9.53 9.61
C VAL A 280 -16.62 10.95 10.13
N ILE A 281 -15.53 11.24 10.84
CA ILE A 281 -15.32 12.54 11.49
C ILE A 281 -14.56 13.54 10.61
N TRP A 282 -13.91 13.07 9.55
CA TRP A 282 -13.22 13.89 8.57
C TRP A 282 -13.26 13.22 7.20
N GLU A 283 -13.44 14.00 6.13
CA GLU A 283 -13.47 13.52 4.74
C GLU A 283 -12.79 14.54 3.81
N TYR A 284 -11.79 14.09 3.07
CA TYR A 284 -11.32 14.76 1.86
C TYR A 284 -11.87 14.08 0.61
N ARG A 285 -12.40 14.88 -0.31
CA ARG A 285 -12.87 14.45 -1.63
C ARG A 285 -12.55 15.50 -2.69
N GLY A 286 -12.53 15.08 -3.95
CA GLY A 286 -12.45 16.01 -5.08
C GLY A 286 -13.67 16.92 -5.18
N ASP A 287 -13.50 18.10 -5.78
CA ASP A 287 -14.59 18.99 -6.15
C ASP A 287 -14.48 19.36 -7.65
N PRO A 288 -15.38 18.84 -8.53
CA PRO A 288 -16.39 17.82 -8.24
C PRO A 288 -15.75 16.46 -7.88
N PRO A 289 -16.45 15.51 -7.23
CA PRO A 289 -15.86 14.25 -6.75
C PRO A 289 -15.04 13.46 -7.78
N ILE A 290 -15.46 13.47 -9.05
CA ILE A 290 -14.77 12.80 -10.17
C ILE A 290 -13.39 13.38 -10.53
N SER A 291 -12.98 14.50 -9.92
CA SER A 291 -11.64 15.07 -10.08
C SER A 291 -10.58 14.34 -9.27
N PHE A 292 -10.98 13.48 -8.32
CA PHE A 292 -10.10 12.66 -7.49
C PHE A 292 -10.54 11.20 -7.57
N PHE A 293 -9.73 10.36 -8.22
CA PHE A 293 -10.06 8.94 -8.37
C PHE A 293 -8.83 8.08 -8.68
N SER A 294 -8.53 7.17 -7.76
CA SER A 294 -7.56 6.10 -7.94
C SER A 294 -8.24 4.74 -7.69
N TYR A 295 -8.40 3.93 -8.73
CA TYR A 295 -9.20 2.69 -8.66
C TYR A 295 -8.56 1.56 -7.82
N HIS A 296 -7.25 1.66 -7.54
CA HIS A 296 -6.47 0.71 -6.74
C HIS A 296 -5.26 1.41 -6.11
N ILE A 297 -4.46 0.65 -5.34
CA ILE A 297 -3.28 1.15 -4.60
C ILE A 297 -3.65 2.39 -3.80
N SER A 298 -2.71 3.31 -3.55
CA SER A 298 -2.94 4.57 -2.81
C SER A 298 -2.79 4.43 -1.31
N GLY A 299 -2.72 5.58 -0.63
CA GLY A 299 -2.60 5.64 0.82
C GLY A 299 -2.76 7.05 1.36
N ALA A 300 -2.92 7.16 2.67
CA ALA A 300 -3.02 8.42 3.37
C ALA A 300 -2.31 8.35 4.72
N GLU A 301 -1.61 9.42 5.09
CA GLU A 301 -0.85 9.52 6.33
C GLU A 301 -1.11 10.87 6.98
N ARG A 302 -1.53 10.86 8.26
CA ARG A 302 -1.65 12.09 9.05
C ARG A 302 -0.26 12.56 9.45
N LEU A 303 0.07 13.80 9.11
CA LEU A 303 1.35 14.43 9.40
C LEU A 303 1.32 15.14 10.76
N PRO A 304 2.48 15.35 11.41
CA PRO A 304 2.56 15.97 12.74
C PRO A 304 1.97 17.38 12.87
N ASN A 305 1.87 18.14 11.78
CA ASN A 305 1.20 19.46 11.79
C ASN A 305 -0.32 19.38 11.62
N GLY A 306 -0.89 18.17 11.56
CA GLY A 306 -2.32 17.91 11.38
C GLY A 306 -2.78 17.78 9.93
N ASN A 307 -1.91 18.10 8.95
CA ASN A 307 -2.19 17.90 7.52
C ASN A 307 -2.20 16.42 7.17
N THR A 308 -2.75 16.07 6.02
CA THR A 308 -2.77 14.68 5.51
C THR A 308 -1.99 14.61 4.22
N LEU A 309 -0.95 13.76 4.16
CA LEU A 309 -0.32 13.35 2.91
C LEU A 309 -1.19 12.28 2.26
N ILE A 310 -1.48 12.46 0.97
CA ILE A 310 -2.33 11.56 0.18
C ILE A 310 -1.54 11.12 -1.03
N CYS A 311 -1.40 9.80 -1.20
CA CYS A 311 -0.88 9.19 -2.41
C CYS A 311 -2.05 8.73 -3.27
N GLU A 312 -2.38 9.48 -4.33
CA GLU A 312 -3.29 9.02 -5.39
C GLU A 312 -2.48 8.11 -6.34
N GLY A 313 -2.43 6.83 -5.98
CA GLY A 313 -1.37 5.94 -6.45
C GLY A 313 -1.42 5.62 -7.95
N ALA A 314 -2.60 5.32 -8.51
CA ALA A 314 -2.74 4.94 -9.91
C ALA A 314 -2.25 6.01 -10.91
N PRO A 315 -2.56 7.31 -10.74
CA PRO A 315 -1.98 8.39 -11.55
C PRO A 315 -0.60 8.88 -11.07
N GLY A 316 -0.04 8.32 -9.99
CA GLY A 316 1.27 8.70 -9.47
C GLY A 316 1.33 10.07 -8.81
N ARG A 317 0.20 10.63 -8.39
CA ARG A 317 0.11 11.94 -7.75
C ARG A 317 0.22 11.79 -6.24
N ILE A 318 1.04 12.61 -5.61
CA ILE A 318 1.21 12.68 -4.16
C ILE A 318 0.96 14.14 -3.76
N PHE A 319 0.06 14.38 -2.82
CA PHE A 319 -0.29 15.73 -2.42
C PHE A 319 -0.58 15.81 -0.93
N GLU A 320 -0.49 17.00 -0.38
CA GLU A 320 -0.72 17.28 1.03
C GLU A 320 -1.89 18.24 1.16
N VAL A 321 -2.83 17.92 2.07
CA VAL A 321 -3.99 18.76 2.34
C VAL A 321 -4.03 19.20 3.80
N THR A 322 -4.49 20.42 4.04
CA THR A 322 -4.79 20.89 5.40
C THR A 322 -6.05 20.22 5.96
N PRO A 323 -6.32 20.30 7.27
CA PRO A 323 -7.60 19.87 7.84
C PRO A 323 -8.83 20.54 7.21
N ARG A 324 -8.64 21.71 6.58
CA ARG A 324 -9.69 22.46 5.85
C ARG A 324 -9.76 22.11 4.36
N HIS A 325 -9.03 21.09 3.92
CA HIS A 325 -9.03 20.52 2.57
C HIS A 325 -8.29 21.34 1.51
N ASP A 326 -7.53 22.35 1.91
CA ASP A 326 -6.66 23.10 1.00
C ASP A 326 -5.45 22.24 0.60
N ILE A 327 -5.21 22.05 -0.70
CA ILE A 327 -3.96 21.44 -1.19
C ILE A 327 -2.83 22.44 -0.98
N VAL A 328 -1.83 22.06 -0.20
CA VAL A 328 -0.67 22.91 0.15
C VAL A 328 0.64 22.40 -0.41
N TRP A 329 0.70 21.15 -0.86
CA TRP A 329 1.81 20.61 -1.61
C TRP A 329 1.30 19.59 -2.62
N GLU A 330 1.88 19.55 -3.82
CA GLU A 330 1.50 18.59 -4.86
C GLU A 330 2.71 18.23 -5.71
N TYR A 331 2.88 16.94 -5.92
CA TYR A 331 3.94 16.34 -6.71
C TYR A 331 3.38 15.21 -7.57
N ILE A 332 3.85 15.11 -8.80
CA ILE A 332 3.48 14.04 -9.72
C ILE A 332 4.73 13.26 -10.06
N ASN A 333 4.74 11.96 -9.78
CA ASN A 333 5.88 11.08 -10.01
C ASN A 333 6.35 11.17 -11.49
N PRO A 334 7.59 11.63 -11.75
CA PRO A 334 8.13 11.73 -13.10
C PRO A 334 8.75 10.42 -13.61
N PHE A 335 8.97 9.44 -12.73
CA PHE A 335 9.60 8.17 -13.08
C PHE A 335 8.58 7.20 -13.67
N VAL A 336 8.93 6.61 -14.80
CA VAL A 336 8.08 5.65 -15.52
C VAL A 336 8.71 4.27 -15.47
N ALA A 337 7.95 3.26 -15.09
CA ALA A 337 8.35 1.86 -15.06
C ALA A 337 7.35 1.00 -15.84
N SER A 338 7.80 -0.21 -16.22
CA SER A 338 6.89 -1.20 -16.80
C SER A 338 5.99 -1.74 -15.71
N SER A 339 4.83 -1.12 -15.58
CA SER A 339 3.81 -1.51 -14.61
C SER A 339 2.87 -2.59 -15.16
N GLY A 340 2.92 -2.90 -16.47
CA GLY A 340 2.02 -3.79 -17.21
C GLY A 340 0.59 -3.22 -17.41
N GLU A 341 -0.28 -3.93 -18.16
CA GLU A 341 -1.58 -3.43 -18.70
C GLU A 341 -2.51 -2.70 -17.70
N HIS A 342 -2.58 -3.12 -16.43
CA HIS A 342 -3.53 -2.59 -15.42
C HIS A 342 -2.85 -1.85 -14.24
N GLY A 343 -1.75 -1.12 -14.48
CA GLY A 343 -0.80 -0.75 -13.41
C GLY A 343 -0.82 0.73 -13.08
N GLY A 344 -0.66 1.53 -14.13
CA GLY A 344 -0.93 2.96 -14.15
C GLY A 344 -1.99 3.34 -15.18
N GLY A 345 -2.92 2.43 -15.50
CA GLY A 345 -4.02 2.70 -16.45
C GLY A 345 -3.58 3.07 -17.88
N SER A 346 -2.33 2.76 -18.25
CA SER A 346 -1.78 3.09 -19.57
C SER A 346 -1.75 1.87 -20.49
N VAL A 347 -2.35 2.02 -21.67
CA VAL A 347 -2.28 1.07 -22.80
C VAL A 347 -0.85 0.75 -23.26
N SER A 348 0.15 1.53 -22.83
CA SER A 348 1.56 1.32 -23.19
C SER A 348 2.33 0.42 -22.22
N ASN A 349 1.67 -0.20 -21.23
CA ASN A 349 2.27 -0.99 -20.15
C ASN A 349 3.28 -0.25 -19.25
N ASN A 350 3.46 1.04 -19.49
CA ASN A 350 4.38 1.90 -18.77
C ASN A 350 3.58 2.99 -18.04
N GLY A 351 3.88 3.20 -16.77
CA GLY A 351 3.19 4.17 -15.92
C GLY A 351 4.10 4.69 -14.81
N ASN A 352 3.64 5.74 -14.15
CA ASN A 352 4.28 6.37 -13.00
C ASN A 352 3.54 6.06 -11.69
N ALA A 353 2.81 4.94 -11.66
CA ALA A 353 1.99 4.57 -10.53
C ALA A 353 2.84 4.36 -9.25
N VAL A 354 2.37 4.91 -8.14
CA VAL A 354 3.05 4.81 -6.84
C VAL A 354 2.19 3.94 -5.93
N PHE A 355 2.78 2.88 -5.36
CA PHE A 355 2.01 1.97 -4.50
C PHE A 355 1.51 2.67 -3.23
N ARG A 356 2.43 3.36 -2.54
CA ARG A 356 2.22 4.20 -1.35
C ARG A 356 3.38 5.20 -1.24
N ALA A 357 3.18 6.30 -0.52
CA ALA A 357 4.20 7.30 -0.25
C ALA A 357 4.17 7.71 1.23
N HIS A 358 5.32 8.16 1.74
CA HIS A 358 5.52 8.55 3.15
C HIS A 358 6.26 9.88 3.25
N ARG A 359 5.99 10.69 4.27
CA ARG A 359 6.69 11.97 4.50
C ARG A 359 7.40 11.95 5.85
N TYR A 360 8.73 12.01 5.79
CA TYR A 360 9.57 12.04 6.98
C TYR A 360 10.00 13.47 7.28
N GLY A 361 9.75 13.93 8.52
CA GLY A 361 10.26 15.22 8.98
C GLY A 361 11.79 15.26 8.98
N PRO A 362 12.41 16.45 8.90
CA PRO A 362 13.87 16.58 8.89
C PRO A 362 14.54 15.99 10.14
N ASP A 363 13.83 15.98 11.27
CA ASP A 363 14.34 15.45 12.54
C ASP A 363 14.12 13.93 12.71
N HIS A 364 13.48 13.26 11.73
CA HIS A 364 13.18 11.84 11.83
C HIS A 364 14.46 11.00 12.02
N PRO A 365 14.50 10.02 12.96
CA PRO A 365 15.71 9.26 13.26
C PRO A 365 16.38 8.61 12.05
N ALA A 366 15.58 8.14 11.09
CA ALA A 366 16.05 7.51 9.86
C ALA A 366 16.94 8.42 8.98
N LEU A 367 16.83 9.74 9.13
CA LEU A 367 17.53 10.74 8.33
C LEU A 367 18.73 11.36 9.07
N GLN A 368 18.90 11.07 10.36
CA GLN A 368 19.94 11.68 11.18
C GLN A 368 21.34 11.26 10.70
N GLY A 369 22.20 12.25 10.46
CA GLY A 369 23.56 12.05 9.96
C GLY A 369 23.65 11.53 8.52
N LYS A 370 22.54 11.50 7.78
CA LYS A 370 22.53 11.12 6.37
C LYS A 370 22.82 12.31 5.46
N ASP A 371 23.46 12.02 4.34
CA ASP A 371 23.69 13.01 3.28
C ASP A 371 22.44 13.10 2.39
N LEU A 372 21.82 14.28 2.40
CA LEU A 372 20.57 14.58 1.70
C LEU A 372 20.76 15.70 0.66
N ASP A 373 22.00 16.01 0.28
CA ASP A 373 22.27 17.08 -0.70
C ASP A 373 21.77 16.68 -2.11
N PRO A 374 20.73 17.34 -2.66
CA PRO A 374 20.22 17.03 -3.99
C PRO A 374 21.23 17.30 -5.10
N ALA A 375 22.33 18.03 -4.85
CA ALA A 375 23.39 18.23 -5.82
C ALA A 375 24.10 16.92 -6.21
N ARG A 376 24.09 15.90 -5.34
CA ARG A 376 24.58 14.55 -5.68
C ARG A 376 23.80 13.90 -6.82
N TYR A 377 22.54 14.29 -6.99
CA TYR A 377 21.64 13.80 -8.03
C TYR A 377 21.34 14.88 -9.08
N ALA A 378 22.23 15.86 -9.26
CA ALA A 378 22.00 17.01 -10.15
C ALA A 378 21.59 16.65 -11.58
N ASN A 379 22.13 15.56 -12.14
CA ASN A 379 21.75 15.08 -13.48
C ASN A 379 20.31 14.55 -13.51
N LEU A 380 19.92 13.78 -12.49
CA LEU A 380 18.55 13.27 -12.36
C LEU A 380 17.56 14.41 -12.13
N ASN A 381 17.90 15.34 -11.24
CA ASN A 381 17.09 16.50 -10.91
C ASN A 381 16.93 17.44 -12.11
N ARG A 382 17.94 17.61 -12.97
CA ARG A 382 17.81 18.39 -14.22
C ARG A 382 16.79 17.79 -15.19
N LEU A 383 16.62 16.47 -15.18
CA LEU A 383 15.69 15.77 -16.08
C LEU A 383 14.25 15.79 -15.56
N TYR A 384 14.06 15.70 -14.24
CA TYR A 384 12.78 15.33 -13.63
C TYR A 384 12.23 16.32 -12.59
N SER A 385 13.01 17.34 -12.24
CA SER A 385 12.59 18.44 -11.35
C SER A 385 12.69 19.75 -12.14
N PRO A 386 11.70 20.07 -12.99
CA PRO A 386 11.73 21.32 -13.76
C PRO A 386 11.77 22.53 -12.81
N ALA A 387 12.53 23.54 -13.23
CA ALA A 387 12.90 24.73 -12.44
C ALA A 387 11.72 25.63 -12.07
#